data_AF-A0A3B9EEM4-F1
#
_entry.id   AF-A0A3B9EEM4-F1
#
_cell.length_a   1.000
_cell.length_b   1.000
_cell.length_c   1.000
_cell.angle_alpha   90.00
_cell.angle_beta   90.00
_cell.angle_gamma   90.00
#
_symmetry.space_group_name_H-M   'P 1'
#
loop_
_entity.id
_entity.type
_entity.pdbx_description
1 polymer ?
#
loop_
_entity_poly.entity_id
_entity_poly.type
_entity_poly.pdbx_seq_one_letter_code
_entity_poly.pdbx_strand_id
1 'polypeptide(L)'
;MIPSRPLRVLLVTAAVAASLAACQRNEKKDTPAAPAASAHAVEGPLKYDSATPYAKVSLSLPEAVLSYPALYTPLYRDEVAKLKEYAEGAQADRTEAGSPEGMPPYEKTIVYGAPIETGRLFSLMRTDFDYSGGAHPNTVATGLLWDKAETRRIAASDLFADRADTTNLERALCQAVNTAKT
;
A
#
# COMPACT_ATOMS: atom_id res chain seq x y z
N MET A 1 50.82 15.97 -65.03
CA MET A 1 50.75 17.17 -64.16
C MET A 1 49.43 17.15 -63.40
N ILE A 2 49.52 17.23 -62.07
CA ILE A 2 48.45 17.21 -61.06
C ILE A 2 48.10 18.68 -60.72
N PRO A 3 46.81 19.06 -60.58
CA PRO A 3 46.22 19.39 -59.26
C PRO A 3 44.72 19.03 -59.20
N SER A 4 43.98 19.03 -58.08
CA SER A 4 44.24 19.15 -56.65
C SER A 4 42.98 18.58 -55.96
N ARG A 5 43.15 17.56 -55.11
CA ARG A 5 42.08 16.95 -54.30
C ARG A 5 42.14 17.26 -52.78
N PRO A 6 42.73 18.37 -52.26
CA PRO A 6 42.82 18.52 -50.80
C PRO A 6 41.59 19.21 -50.17
N LEU A 7 40.70 19.85 -50.95
CA LEU A 7 39.72 20.77 -50.37
C LEU A 7 38.39 20.12 -49.91
N ARG A 8 38.06 18.92 -50.37
CA ARG A 8 36.79 18.25 -50.00
C ARG A 8 36.87 17.35 -48.78
N VAL A 9 38.07 17.05 -48.29
CA VAL A 9 38.25 16.18 -47.11
C VAL A 9 38.18 16.98 -45.80
N LEU A 10 38.40 18.30 -45.84
CA LEU A 10 38.44 19.14 -44.63
C LEU A 10 37.07 19.57 -44.10
N LEU A 11 36.00 19.45 -44.89
CA LEU A 11 34.64 19.85 -44.47
C LEU A 11 33.83 18.72 -43.80
N VAL A 12 34.26 17.47 -43.92
CA VAL A 12 33.54 16.31 -43.35
C VAL A 12 34.02 15.98 -41.94
N THR A 13 35.25 16.33 -41.57
CA THR A 13 35.79 16.09 -40.21
C THR A 13 35.29 17.10 -39.17
N ALA A 14 34.88 18.31 -39.57
CA ALA A 14 34.33 19.31 -38.64
C ALA A 14 32.90 18.98 -38.15
N ALA A 15 32.13 18.19 -38.91
CA ALA A 15 30.75 17.85 -38.54
C ALA A 15 30.64 16.68 -37.54
N VAL A 16 31.67 15.85 -37.41
CA VAL A 16 31.68 14.70 -36.47
C VAL A 16 32.17 15.11 -35.08
N ALA A 17 32.99 16.16 -34.96
CA ALA A 17 33.42 16.67 -33.66
C ALA A 17 32.31 17.44 -32.91
N ALA A 18 31.30 17.95 -33.61
CA ALA A 18 30.19 18.68 -33.00
C ALA A 18 29.09 17.78 -32.39
N SER A 19 29.03 16.50 -32.75
CA SER A 19 28.03 15.56 -32.20
C SER A 19 28.47 14.83 -30.93
N LEU A 20 29.75 14.93 -30.54
CA LEU A 20 30.28 14.35 -29.30
C LEU A 20 30.27 15.32 -28.11
N ALA A 21 30.04 16.61 -28.33
CA ALA A 21 29.88 17.61 -27.28
C ALA A 21 28.44 17.72 -26.73
N ALA A 22 27.45 17.13 -27.41
CA ALA A 22 26.05 17.09 -26.95
C ALA A 22 25.77 16.02 -25.87
N CYS A 23 26.78 15.22 -25.52
CA CYS A 23 26.71 14.26 -24.40
C CYS A 23 27.23 14.83 -23.07
N GLN A 24 27.45 16.15 -22.96
CA GLN A 24 27.43 16.81 -21.65
C GLN A 24 25.98 16.89 -21.17
N ARG A 25 25.50 15.71 -20.75
CA ARG A 25 24.37 15.50 -19.86
C ARG A 25 24.45 16.59 -18.81
N ASN A 26 23.44 17.48 -18.81
CA ASN A 26 23.19 18.46 -17.77
C ASN A 26 23.64 17.88 -16.43
N GLU A 27 24.75 18.38 -15.90
CA GLU A 27 25.05 18.23 -14.48
C GLU A 27 23.91 18.97 -13.81
N LYS A 28 22.89 18.20 -13.45
CA LYS A 28 21.84 18.62 -12.55
C LYS A 28 22.62 19.01 -11.31
N LYS A 29 22.84 20.31 -11.15
CA LYS A 29 23.29 20.91 -9.90
C LYS A 29 22.48 20.20 -8.84
N ASP A 30 23.16 19.45 -7.97
CA ASP A 30 22.52 18.84 -6.81
C ASP A 30 21.93 20.00 -6.02
N THR A 31 20.67 20.32 -6.32
CA THR A 31 19.81 21.06 -5.42
C THR A 31 19.87 20.23 -4.16
N PRO A 32 20.38 20.77 -3.04
CA PRO A 32 20.31 20.07 -1.77
C PRO A 32 18.89 19.55 -1.65
N ALA A 33 18.72 18.24 -1.50
CA ALA A 33 17.42 17.67 -1.21
C ALA A 33 16.84 18.56 -0.11
N ALA A 34 15.73 19.24 -0.42
CA ALA A 34 15.01 19.98 0.59
C ALA A 34 14.89 19.03 1.79
N PRO A 35 15.27 19.45 3.01
CA PRO A 35 15.24 18.56 4.15
C PRO A 35 13.87 17.90 4.10
N ALA A 36 13.86 16.56 3.96
CA ALA A 36 12.65 15.79 3.96
C ALA A 36 11.88 16.34 5.15
N ALA A 37 10.74 16.99 4.88
CA ALA A 37 9.97 17.62 5.93
C ALA A 37 9.79 16.53 6.96
N SER A 38 10.49 16.69 8.08
CA SER A 38 10.48 15.72 9.15
C SER A 38 9.07 15.80 9.67
N ALA A 39 8.19 14.96 9.11
CA ALA A 39 6.87 14.73 9.63
C ALA A 39 7.14 14.29 11.06
N HIS A 40 6.93 15.21 12.01
CA HIS A 40 7.06 14.89 13.41
C HIS A 40 6.09 13.73 13.65
N ALA A 41 6.63 12.64 14.19
CA ALA A 41 5.83 11.48 14.52
C ALA A 41 4.62 11.96 15.33
N VAL A 42 3.45 11.47 14.96
CA VAL A 42 2.21 11.77 15.69
C VAL A 42 2.14 10.85 16.91
N GLU A 43 1.67 11.38 18.03
CA GLU A 43 1.29 10.55 19.18
C GLU A 43 -0.15 10.05 19.03
N GLY A 44 -0.42 8.82 19.45
CA GLY A 44 -1.77 8.32 19.56
C GLY A 44 -1.88 6.81 19.82
N PRO A 45 -3.10 6.32 20.07
CA PRO A 45 -3.33 4.91 20.36
C PRO A 45 -3.00 4.01 19.15
N LEU A 46 -2.24 2.94 19.42
CA LEU A 46 -1.99 1.86 18.47
C LEU A 46 -2.95 0.68 18.65
N LYS A 47 -3.79 0.72 19.69
CA LYS A 47 -4.74 -0.33 20.02
C LYS A 47 -6.10 0.26 20.36
N TYR A 48 -7.13 -0.50 20.04
CA TYR A 48 -8.49 -0.27 20.50
C TYR A 48 -9.09 -1.62 20.86
N ASP A 49 -9.77 -1.70 22.00
CA ASP A 49 -10.45 -2.91 22.46
C ASP A 49 -11.81 -2.51 23.03
N SER A 50 -12.85 -3.28 22.72
CA SER A 50 -14.18 -3.11 23.31
C SER A 50 -14.86 -4.47 23.44
N ALA A 51 -15.54 -4.68 24.56
CA ALA A 51 -16.29 -5.90 24.84
C ALA A 51 -17.66 -5.57 25.40
N THR A 52 -18.68 -6.15 24.80
CA THR A 52 -20.08 -6.09 25.23
C THR A 52 -20.61 -7.53 25.36
N PRO A 53 -21.84 -7.73 25.89
CA PRO A 53 -22.48 -9.04 25.83
C PRO A 53 -22.69 -9.57 24.40
N TYR A 54 -22.69 -8.69 23.39
CA TYR A 54 -23.00 -9.02 22.01
C TYR A 54 -21.77 -9.17 21.11
N ALA A 55 -20.70 -8.42 21.39
CA ALA A 55 -19.49 -8.43 20.58
C ALA A 55 -18.21 -8.19 21.38
N LYS A 56 -17.10 -8.76 20.91
CA LYS A 56 -15.72 -8.41 21.27
C LYS A 56 -15.02 -7.89 20.03
N VAL A 57 -14.45 -6.69 20.10
CA VAL A 57 -13.78 -6.06 18.97
C VAL A 57 -12.40 -5.56 19.36
N SER A 58 -11.43 -5.70 18.46
CA SER A 58 -10.08 -5.19 18.68
C SER A 58 -9.39 -4.69 17.41
N LEU A 59 -8.50 -3.70 17.58
CA LEU A 59 -7.57 -3.17 16.60
C LEU A 59 -6.15 -3.23 17.15
N SER A 60 -5.18 -3.62 16.31
CA SER A 60 -3.75 -3.44 16.57
C SER A 60 -3.02 -2.87 15.36
N LEU A 61 -2.31 -1.77 15.56
CA LEU A 61 -1.47 -1.09 14.58
C LEU A 61 0.01 -1.20 14.97
N PRO A 62 0.95 -1.32 14.01
CA PRO A 62 2.38 -1.27 14.31
C PRO A 62 2.81 0.18 14.54
N GLU A 63 3.73 0.42 15.47
CA GLU A 63 4.20 1.77 15.84
C GLU A 63 4.69 2.60 14.64
N ALA A 64 5.23 1.95 13.60
CA ALA A 64 5.73 2.61 12.39
C ALA A 64 4.69 3.49 11.68
N VAL A 65 3.38 3.26 11.85
CA VAL A 65 2.37 4.15 11.25
C VAL A 65 2.42 5.57 11.81
N LEU A 66 2.94 5.76 13.03
CA LEU A 66 3.05 7.07 13.68
C LEU A 66 4.05 8.00 12.96
N SER A 67 4.96 7.45 12.17
CA SER A 67 5.85 8.23 11.30
C SER A 67 5.13 8.85 10.09
N TYR A 68 3.88 8.47 9.83
CA TYR A 68 3.07 8.93 8.70
C TYR A 68 1.72 9.50 9.18
N PRO A 69 1.67 10.73 9.73
CA PRO A 69 0.43 11.29 10.29
C PRO A 69 -0.76 11.30 9.33
N ALA A 70 -0.53 11.59 8.05
CA ALA A 70 -1.57 11.58 7.00
C ALA A 70 -2.12 10.19 6.69
N LEU A 71 -1.38 9.12 7.00
CA LEU A 71 -1.84 7.74 6.95
C LEU A 71 -2.54 7.35 8.26
N TYR A 72 -1.88 7.60 9.38
CA TYR A 72 -2.29 7.11 10.70
C TYR A 72 -3.64 7.69 11.15
N THR A 73 -3.81 9.01 11.10
CA THR A 73 -4.99 9.68 11.64
C THR A 73 -6.30 9.15 11.02
N PRO A 74 -6.45 9.09 9.69
CA PRO A 74 -7.65 8.50 9.09
C PRO A 74 -7.70 6.98 9.31
N LEU A 75 -6.56 6.28 9.26
CA LEU A 75 -6.52 4.83 9.48
C LEU A 75 -7.14 4.43 10.83
N TYR A 76 -6.63 4.99 11.93
CA TYR A 76 -7.10 4.66 13.26
C TYR A 76 -8.57 5.04 13.44
N ARG A 77 -8.95 6.26 13.04
CA ARG A 77 -10.34 6.74 13.11
C ARG A 77 -11.30 5.79 12.38
N ASP A 78 -10.99 5.44 11.15
CA ASP A 78 -11.88 4.66 10.29
C ASP A 78 -12.00 3.21 10.78
N GLU A 79 -10.90 2.57 11.19
CA GLU A 79 -10.95 1.20 11.71
C GLU A 79 -11.71 1.15 13.05
N VAL A 80 -11.50 2.11 13.96
CA VAL A 80 -12.28 2.18 15.22
C VAL A 80 -13.76 2.43 14.94
N ALA A 81 -14.11 3.27 13.97
CA ALA A 81 -15.50 3.51 13.59
C ALA A 81 -16.17 2.22 13.10
N LYS A 82 -15.52 1.46 12.22
CA LYS A 82 -16.03 0.16 11.74
C LYS A 82 -16.19 -0.86 12.87
N LEU A 83 -15.27 -0.90 13.84
CA LEU A 83 -15.38 -1.80 14.99
C LEU A 83 -16.56 -1.45 15.90
N LYS A 84 -16.85 -0.16 16.06
CA LYS A 84 -18.05 0.30 16.79
C LYS A 84 -19.33 -0.07 16.05
N GLU A 85 -19.38 0.20 14.74
CA GLU A 85 -20.50 -0.18 13.89
C GLU A 85 -20.76 -1.69 13.93
N TYR A 86 -19.70 -2.51 13.90
CA TYR A 86 -19.82 -3.96 14.07
C TYR A 86 -20.43 -4.33 15.42
N ALA A 87 -19.97 -3.73 16.52
CA ALA A 87 -20.50 -4.01 17.84
C ALA A 87 -21.98 -3.60 18.00
N GLU A 88 -22.37 -2.47 17.40
CA GLU A 88 -23.75 -2.00 17.34
C GLU A 88 -24.63 -2.94 16.48
N GLY A 89 -24.14 -3.35 15.32
CA GLY A 89 -24.79 -4.32 14.45
C GLY A 89 -24.96 -5.69 15.11
N ALA A 90 -23.95 -6.16 15.84
CA ALA A 90 -24.02 -7.41 16.61
C ALA A 90 -25.07 -7.35 17.72
N GLN A 91 -25.23 -6.20 18.37
CA GLN A 91 -26.31 -6.00 19.33
C GLN A 91 -27.68 -6.10 18.64
N ALA A 92 -27.89 -5.35 17.56
CA ALA A 92 -29.15 -5.36 16.82
C ALA A 92 -29.51 -6.79 16.37
N ASP A 93 -28.60 -7.44 15.63
CA ASP A 93 -28.77 -8.79 15.08
C ASP A 93 -29.14 -9.80 16.18
N ARG A 94 -28.39 -9.82 17.29
CA ARG A 94 -28.62 -10.79 18.37
C ARG A 94 -29.86 -10.50 19.19
N THR A 95 -30.34 -9.26 19.23
CA THR A 95 -31.62 -8.93 19.88
C THR A 95 -32.83 -9.21 18.99
N GLU A 96 -32.69 -9.10 17.67
CA GLU A 96 -33.80 -9.31 16.72
C GLU A 96 -33.93 -10.77 16.27
N ALA A 97 -32.83 -11.40 15.84
CA ALA A 97 -32.80 -12.79 15.39
C ALA A 97 -32.76 -13.79 16.55
N GLY A 98 -32.45 -13.30 17.76
CA GLY A 98 -32.09 -14.12 18.90
C GLY A 98 -30.70 -14.74 18.74
N SER A 99 -30.19 -15.34 19.82
CA SER A 99 -28.92 -16.05 19.78
C SER A 99 -29.05 -17.40 20.48
N PRO A 100 -28.56 -18.50 19.90
CA PRO A 100 -28.59 -19.80 20.55
C PRO A 100 -27.95 -19.74 21.93
N GLU A 101 -28.54 -20.45 22.89
CA GLU A 101 -28.01 -20.53 24.25
C GLU A 101 -26.57 -21.07 24.23
N GLY A 102 -25.66 -20.39 24.94
CA GLY A 102 -24.24 -20.75 24.99
C GLY A 102 -23.40 -20.30 23.78
N MET A 103 -23.99 -19.64 22.78
CA MET A 103 -23.20 -19.03 21.69
C MET A 103 -22.35 -17.86 22.23
N PRO A 104 -21.03 -17.83 21.97
CA PRO A 104 -20.21 -16.71 22.39
C PRO A 104 -20.63 -15.39 21.70
N PRO A 105 -20.22 -14.23 22.24
CA PRO A 105 -20.36 -12.96 21.54
C PRO A 105 -19.73 -13.02 20.16
N TYR A 106 -20.22 -12.19 19.23
CA TYR A 106 -19.53 -11.99 17.97
C TYR A 106 -18.12 -11.45 18.20
N GLU A 107 -17.21 -11.67 17.27
CA GLU A 107 -15.82 -11.27 17.41
C GLU A 107 -15.29 -10.64 16.13
N LYS A 108 -14.69 -9.45 16.23
CA LYS A 108 -13.97 -8.83 15.14
C LYS A 108 -12.59 -8.35 15.57
N THR A 109 -11.56 -8.91 14.95
CA THR A 109 -10.17 -8.57 15.29
C THR A 109 -9.44 -8.10 14.04
N ILE A 110 -8.94 -6.86 14.08
CA ILE A 110 -8.21 -6.23 12.98
C ILE A 110 -6.76 -6.03 13.41
N VAL A 111 -5.84 -6.63 12.65
CA VAL A 111 -4.40 -6.53 12.90
C VAL A 111 -3.70 -6.01 11.66
N TYR A 112 -2.89 -4.97 11.83
CA TYR A 112 -1.89 -4.58 10.85
C TYR A 112 -0.53 -5.16 11.27
N GLY A 113 0.05 -5.99 10.40
CA GLY A 113 1.31 -6.69 10.66
C GLY A 113 2.53 -5.79 10.59
N ALA A 114 3.72 -6.41 10.66
CA ALA A 114 4.98 -5.68 10.54
C ALA A 114 5.10 -4.97 9.16
N PRO A 115 5.65 -3.75 9.12
CA PRO A 115 5.83 -3.01 7.87
C PRO A 115 6.94 -3.59 7.00
N ILE A 116 6.76 -3.42 5.69
CA ILE A 116 7.82 -3.58 4.70
C ILE A 116 8.00 -2.22 4.01
N GLU A 117 9.25 -1.77 3.91
CA GLU A 117 9.57 -0.43 3.40
C GLU A 117 10.64 -0.44 2.31
N THR A 118 10.49 0.48 1.37
CA THR A 118 11.55 0.90 0.45
C THR A 118 11.81 2.39 0.64
N GLY A 119 12.69 3.01 -0.16
CA GLY A 119 12.87 4.48 -0.13
C GLY A 119 11.56 5.25 -0.39
N ARG A 120 10.66 4.72 -1.24
CA ARG A 120 9.42 5.40 -1.65
C ARG A 120 8.16 4.84 -1.00
N LEU A 121 8.12 3.53 -0.74
CA LEU A 121 6.88 2.85 -0.36
C LEU A 121 6.92 2.36 1.08
N PHE A 122 5.77 2.42 1.74
CA PHE A 122 5.49 1.79 3.02
C PHE A 122 4.29 0.84 2.83
N SER A 123 4.44 -0.42 3.23
CA SER A 123 3.44 -1.46 3.03
C SER A 123 3.12 -2.21 4.32
N LEU A 124 1.84 -2.53 4.52
CA LEU A 124 1.34 -3.33 5.63
C LEU A 124 0.40 -4.42 5.13
N MET A 125 0.41 -5.57 5.79
CA MET A 125 -0.68 -6.54 5.66
C MET A 125 -1.71 -6.26 6.76
N ARG A 126 -2.97 -6.09 6.38
CA ARG A 126 -4.13 -6.08 7.27
C ARG A 126 -4.74 -7.47 7.29
N THR A 127 -5.03 -7.99 8.47
CA THR A 127 -5.83 -9.20 8.69
C THR A 127 -7.07 -8.82 9.49
N ASP A 128 -8.23 -9.25 9.01
CA ASP A 128 -9.54 -9.00 9.60
C ASP A 128 -10.23 -10.33 9.84
N PHE A 129 -10.26 -10.72 11.10
CA PHE A 129 -10.94 -11.89 11.60
C PHE A 129 -12.37 -11.50 11.98
N ASP A 130 -13.35 -12.29 11.58
CA ASP A 130 -14.77 -12.06 11.87
C ASP A 130 -15.47 -13.37 12.25
N TYR A 131 -16.01 -13.41 13.46
CA TYR A 131 -16.94 -14.44 13.92
C TYR A 131 -18.29 -13.77 14.22
N SER A 132 -19.24 -13.93 13.32
CA SER A 132 -20.62 -13.46 13.48
C SER A 132 -21.62 -14.61 13.70
N GLY A 133 -21.16 -15.70 14.33
CA GLY A 133 -21.93 -16.93 14.53
C GLY A 133 -21.58 -18.05 13.53
N GLY A 134 -22.29 -19.18 13.61
CA GLY A 134 -22.02 -20.37 12.79
C GLY A 134 -20.87 -21.23 13.29
N ALA A 135 -20.38 -22.12 12.43
CA ALA A 135 -19.39 -23.15 12.80
C ALA A 135 -17.93 -22.66 12.79
N HIS A 136 -17.61 -21.63 11.99
CA HIS A 136 -16.25 -21.12 11.88
C HIS A 136 -16.24 -19.62 11.58
N PRO A 137 -15.15 -18.92 11.94
CA PRO A 137 -14.93 -17.52 11.56
C PRO A 137 -14.55 -17.39 10.08
N ASN A 138 -14.60 -16.16 9.59
CA ASN A 138 -14.00 -15.75 8.32
C ASN A 138 -12.74 -14.92 8.59
N THR A 139 -11.82 -14.90 7.63
CA THR A 139 -10.63 -14.05 7.70
C THR A 139 -10.33 -13.44 6.33
N VAL A 140 -10.16 -12.11 6.31
CA VAL A 140 -9.79 -11.35 5.12
C VAL A 140 -8.39 -10.77 5.30
N ALA A 141 -7.53 -10.96 4.29
CA ALA A 141 -6.22 -10.33 4.22
C ALA A 141 -6.26 -9.21 3.17
N THR A 142 -5.71 -8.03 3.48
CA THR A 142 -5.69 -6.88 2.57
C THR A 142 -4.36 -6.14 2.67
N GLY A 143 -3.74 -5.84 1.53
CA GLY A 143 -2.56 -4.99 1.50
C GLY A 143 -2.91 -3.51 1.66
N LEU A 144 -2.19 -2.79 2.52
CA LEU A 144 -2.15 -1.34 2.55
C LEU A 144 -0.84 -0.88 1.95
N LEU A 145 -0.91 -0.06 0.90
CA LEU A 145 0.26 0.53 0.26
C LEU A 145 0.21 2.06 0.37
N TRP A 146 1.30 2.65 0.81
CA TRP A 146 1.46 4.09 1.03
C TRP A 146 2.66 4.63 0.27
N ASP A 147 2.44 5.71 -0.50
CA ASP A 147 3.51 6.47 -1.13
C ASP A 147 4.00 7.56 -0.20
N LYS A 148 5.28 7.46 0.22
CA LYS A 148 5.90 8.41 1.14
C LYS A 148 6.18 9.77 0.50
N ALA A 149 6.40 9.80 -0.82
CA ALA A 149 6.66 11.04 -1.55
C ALA A 149 5.36 11.79 -1.87
N GLU A 150 4.32 11.06 -2.27
CA GLU A 150 3.01 11.66 -2.62
C GLU A 150 2.09 11.81 -1.40
N THR A 151 2.47 11.28 -0.23
CA THR A 151 1.70 11.34 1.02
C THR A 151 0.26 10.83 0.82
N ARG A 152 0.12 9.69 0.15
CA ARG A 152 -1.20 9.10 -0.14
C ARG A 152 -1.19 7.58 -0.14
N ARG A 153 -2.37 7.00 0.06
CA ARG A 153 -2.60 5.57 -0.18
C ARG A 153 -2.59 5.31 -1.68
N ILE A 154 -2.03 4.17 -2.06
CA ILE A 154 -2.09 3.62 -3.42
C ILE A 154 -3.18 2.55 -3.42
N ALA A 155 -4.24 2.75 -4.19
CA ALA A 155 -5.26 1.75 -4.42
C ALA A 155 -4.79 0.70 -5.44
N ALA A 156 -5.40 -0.49 -5.46
CA ALA A 156 -5.08 -1.50 -6.47
C ALA A 156 -5.29 -0.98 -7.91
N SER A 157 -6.30 -0.14 -8.13
CA SER A 157 -6.56 0.52 -9.41
C SER A 157 -5.44 1.46 -9.85
N ASP A 158 -4.70 2.07 -8.92
CA ASP A 158 -3.61 2.99 -9.23
C ASP A 158 -2.37 2.26 -9.77
N LEU A 159 -2.31 0.92 -9.61
CA LEU A 159 -1.19 0.09 -10.05
C LEU A 159 -1.28 -0.29 -11.52
N PHE A 160 -2.44 -0.09 -12.14
CA PHE A 160 -2.70 -0.51 -13.52
C PHE A 160 -3.20 0.68 -14.34
N ALA A 161 -2.87 0.68 -15.63
CA ALA A 161 -3.47 1.64 -16.56
C ALA A 161 -4.98 1.40 -16.68
N ASP A 162 -5.73 2.44 -17.05
CA ASP A 162 -7.16 2.31 -17.34
C ASP A 162 -7.38 1.23 -18.42
N ARG A 163 -8.28 0.27 -18.11
CA ARG A 163 -8.59 -0.88 -18.97
C ARG A 163 -7.36 -1.72 -19.33
N ALA A 164 -6.36 -1.80 -18.43
CA ALA A 164 -5.23 -2.71 -18.60
C ALA A 164 -5.71 -4.14 -18.90
N ASP A 165 -5.07 -4.80 -19.87
CA ASP A 165 -5.28 -6.21 -20.14
C ASP A 165 -4.66 -7.06 -19.02
N THR A 166 -5.50 -7.69 -18.20
CA THR A 166 -5.10 -8.53 -17.07
C THR A 166 -4.86 -9.99 -17.45
N THR A 167 -5.02 -10.38 -18.72
CA THR A 167 -4.95 -11.78 -19.17
C THR A 167 -3.65 -12.47 -18.74
N ASN A 168 -2.51 -11.77 -18.83
CA ASN A 168 -1.22 -12.34 -18.44
C ASN A 168 -1.07 -12.48 -16.92
N LEU A 169 -1.62 -11.54 -16.14
CA LEU A 169 -1.65 -11.62 -14.67
C LEU A 169 -2.47 -12.83 -14.22
N GLU A 170 -3.67 -13.00 -14.78
CA GLU A 170 -4.55 -14.14 -14.51
C GLU A 170 -3.89 -15.46 -14.87
N ARG A 171 -3.25 -15.54 -16.05
CA ARG A 171 -2.51 -16.74 -16.47
C ARG A 171 -1.38 -17.08 -15.51
N ALA A 172 -0.59 -16.09 -15.10
CA ALA A 172 0.50 -16.29 -14.16
C ALA A 172 0.00 -16.79 -12.80
N LEU A 173 -1.11 -16.23 -12.29
CA LEU A 173 -1.74 -16.68 -11.05
C LEU A 173 -2.22 -18.13 -11.14
N CYS A 174 -2.94 -18.48 -12.21
CA CYS A 174 -3.39 -19.85 -12.44
C CYS A 174 -2.23 -20.85 -12.53
N GLN A 175 -1.14 -20.48 -13.21
CA GLN A 175 0.07 -21.31 -13.28
C GLN A 175 0.71 -21.51 -11.90
N ALA A 176 0.82 -20.45 -11.09
CA ALA A 176 1.36 -20.54 -9.74
C ALA A 176 0.52 -21.47 -8.85
N VAL A 177 -0.81 -21.36 -8.89
CA VAL A 177 -1.71 -22.25 -8.14
C VAL A 177 -1.54 -23.70 -8.58
N ASN A 178 -1.48 -23.96 -9.88
CA ASN A 178 -1.29 -25.32 -10.38
C ASN A 178 0.07 -25.91 -10.00
N THR A 179 1.11 -25.09 -9.97
CA THR A 179 2.44 -25.50 -9.52
C THR A 179 2.46 -25.81 -8.02
N ALA A 180 1.74 -25.03 -7.20
CA ALA A 180 1.69 -25.27 -5.76
C ALA A 180 0.86 -26.51 -5.35
N LYS A 181 0.01 -27.03 -6.25
CA LYS A 181 -0.78 -28.25 -6.02
C LYS A 181 0.03 -29.54 -6.17
N THR A 182 1.14 -29.51 -6.89
CA THR A 182 2.00 -30.68 -7.17
C THR A 182 3.13 -30.78 -6.17
#